data_AF-A0A537LKU2-F1
#
_entry.id   AF-A0A537LKU2-F1
#
_cell.length_a   1.000
_cell.length_b   1.000
_cell.length_c   1.000
_cell.angle_alpha   90.00
_cell.angle_beta   90.00
_cell.angle_gamma   90.00
#
_symmetry.space_group_name_H-M   'P 1'
#
loop_
_entity.id
_entity.type
_entity.pdbx_description
1 polymer ?
#
loop_
_entity_poly.entity_id
_entity_poly.type
_entity_poly.pdbx_seq_one_letter_code
_entity_poly.pdbx_strand_id
1 'polypeptide(L)'
;MGITEEQALRARLLRLERWLVLLAGFAALPFVLALLWGPWTARAATQSQLVRTPALEIVDAGGRIRATLDAVNGKPSLWLYGDDGGRRAGLTVGTGGVPELALLDPQGRQRILLRVGFERAAEIRIADGRGRPRLGLWVGYDDAPGVWLFDDLARPRIGMKVLAGGVPRLWLFEESTGRVTFTAP
;
A
#
# COMPACT_ATOMS: atom_id res chain seq x y z
N MET A 1 -12.10 -97.22 -6.39
CA MET A 1 -13.42 -96.91 -5.81
C MET A 1 -13.19 -95.86 -4.73
N GLY A 2 -13.68 -94.64 -4.94
CA GLY A 2 -13.87 -93.66 -3.86
C GLY A 2 -12.67 -92.86 -3.34
N ILE A 3 -11.80 -92.27 -4.18
CA ILE A 3 -11.09 -91.05 -3.74
C ILE A 3 -12.12 -89.93 -3.87
N THR A 4 -12.88 -89.84 -2.79
CA THR A 4 -14.13 -89.13 -2.56
C THR A 4 -14.11 -87.68 -3.06
N GLU A 5 -15.15 -87.31 -3.80
CA GLU A 5 -15.44 -85.93 -4.24
C GLU A 5 -15.30 -84.91 -3.12
N GLU A 6 -15.53 -85.32 -1.87
CA GLU A 6 -15.35 -84.49 -0.68
C GLU A 6 -13.90 -84.02 -0.46
N GLN A 7 -12.90 -84.85 -0.74
CA GLN A 7 -11.49 -84.45 -0.68
C GLN A 7 -11.12 -83.50 -1.80
N ALA A 8 -11.69 -83.70 -2.99
CA ALA A 8 -11.52 -82.78 -4.12
C ALA A 8 -12.22 -81.43 -3.85
N LEU A 9 -13.38 -81.44 -3.20
CA LEU A 9 -14.13 -80.24 -2.84
C LEU A 9 -13.42 -79.44 -1.74
N ARG A 10 -12.95 -80.12 -0.68
CA ARG A 10 -12.17 -79.50 0.41
C ARG A 10 -10.84 -78.92 -0.11
N ALA A 11 -10.16 -79.62 -1.02
CA ALA A 11 -8.94 -79.12 -1.66
C ALA A 11 -9.19 -77.91 -2.58
N ARG A 12 -10.38 -77.79 -3.19
CA ARG A 12 -10.80 -76.62 -3.97
C ARG A 12 -11.20 -75.45 -3.08
N LEU A 13 -11.90 -75.69 -1.98
CA LEU A 13 -12.31 -74.68 -1.01
C LEU A 13 -11.11 -74.03 -0.31
N LEU A 14 -10.16 -74.83 0.19
CA LEU A 14 -8.93 -74.32 0.82
C LEU A 14 -8.07 -73.53 -0.18
N ARG A 15 -8.10 -73.92 -1.47
CA ARG A 15 -7.42 -73.18 -2.53
C ARG A 15 -8.12 -71.84 -2.78
N LEU A 16 -9.45 -71.81 -2.83
CA LEU A 16 -10.25 -70.60 -3.02
C LEU A 16 -10.12 -69.61 -1.85
N GLU A 17 -10.17 -70.07 -0.61
CA GLU A 17 -9.97 -69.22 0.58
C GLU A 17 -8.58 -68.59 0.59
N ARG A 18 -7.55 -69.37 0.26
CA ARG A 18 -6.18 -68.86 0.17
C ARG A 18 -6.01 -67.86 -0.97
N TRP A 19 -6.67 -68.07 -2.10
CA TRP A 19 -6.70 -67.09 -3.20
C TRP A 19 -7.48 -65.82 -2.84
N LEU A 20 -8.61 -65.94 -2.13
CA LEU A 20 -9.42 -64.79 -1.70
C LEU A 20 -8.71 -63.91 -0.65
N VAL A 21 -8.03 -64.52 0.32
CA VAL A 21 -7.24 -63.78 1.33
C VAL A 21 -6.06 -63.05 0.69
N LEU A 22 -5.38 -63.69 -0.27
CA LEU A 22 -4.29 -63.06 -1.03
C LEU A 22 -4.80 -61.90 -1.90
N LEU A 23 -5.96 -62.04 -2.53
CA LEU A 23 -6.60 -60.97 -3.32
C LEU A 23 -7.06 -59.79 -2.45
N ALA A 24 -7.66 -60.06 -1.28
CA ALA A 24 -8.08 -59.02 -0.34
C ALA A 24 -6.90 -58.23 0.23
N GLY A 25 -5.79 -58.92 0.54
CA GLY A 25 -4.54 -58.27 0.98
C GLY A 25 -3.95 -57.35 -0.09
N PHE A 26 -3.94 -57.79 -1.37
CA PHE A 26 -3.48 -56.97 -2.49
C PHE A 26 -4.38 -55.76 -2.77
N ALA A 27 -5.69 -55.87 -2.53
CA ALA A 27 -6.63 -54.76 -2.72
C ALA A 27 -6.53 -53.69 -1.61
N ALA A 28 -6.20 -54.08 -0.37
CA ALA A 28 -6.08 -53.16 0.76
C ALA A 28 -4.71 -52.47 0.86
N LEU A 29 -3.64 -53.14 0.40
CA LEU A 29 -2.27 -52.63 0.42
C LEU A 29 -2.09 -51.24 -0.22
N PRO A 30 -2.63 -50.93 -1.42
CA PRO A 30 -2.46 -49.60 -2.03
C PRO A 30 -3.15 -48.49 -1.22
N PHE A 31 -4.25 -48.79 -0.52
CA PHE A 31 -4.92 -47.82 0.34
C PHE A 31 -4.13 -47.52 1.61
N VAL A 32 -3.53 -48.54 2.23
CA VAL A 32 -2.67 -48.36 3.41
C VAL A 32 -1.37 -47.64 3.03
N LEU A 33 -0.76 -48.01 1.90
CA LEU A 33 0.42 -47.30 1.38
C LEU A 33 0.09 -45.85 0.99
N ALA A 34 -1.10 -45.59 0.43
CA ALA A 34 -1.58 -44.24 0.17
C ALA A 34 -1.91 -43.45 1.43
N LEU A 35 -2.23 -44.07 2.57
CA LEU A 35 -2.39 -43.37 3.85
C LEU A 35 -1.04 -43.08 4.53
N LEU A 36 -0.09 -44.00 4.42
CA LEU A 36 1.24 -43.89 5.06
C LEU A 36 2.22 -43.01 4.26
N TRP A 37 2.07 -42.93 2.94
CA TRP A 37 2.91 -42.11 2.04
C TRP A 37 2.12 -41.11 1.19
N GLY A 38 0.79 -41.06 1.35
CA GLY A 38 -0.01 -40.02 0.73
C GLY A 38 0.46 -38.66 1.23
N PRO A 39 0.55 -37.67 0.35
CA PRO A 39 0.96 -36.37 0.77
C PRO A 39 -0.24 -35.78 1.51
N TRP A 40 -0.24 -35.93 2.83
CA TRP A 40 -0.78 -34.91 3.70
C TRP A 40 0.06 -33.68 3.39
N THR A 41 -0.19 -33.04 2.24
CA THR A 41 0.38 -31.74 1.99
C THR A 41 -0.30 -30.91 3.05
N ALA A 42 0.41 -30.73 4.17
CA ALA A 42 0.30 -29.54 4.96
C ALA A 42 0.22 -28.45 3.90
N ARG A 43 -0.99 -27.93 3.70
CA ARG A 43 -1.24 -26.84 2.78
C ARG A 43 -0.23 -25.82 3.23
N ALA A 44 0.86 -25.69 2.47
CA ALA A 44 2.01 -24.94 2.90
C ALA A 44 1.44 -23.58 3.24
N ALA A 45 1.33 -23.29 4.55
CA ALA A 45 0.80 -22.05 5.03
C ALA A 45 1.66 -21.04 4.29
N THR A 46 1.06 -20.28 3.39
CA THR A 46 1.78 -19.49 2.41
C THR A 46 2.60 -18.50 3.22
N GLN A 47 3.84 -18.87 3.51
CA GLN A 47 4.69 -18.12 4.40
C GLN A 47 4.94 -16.84 3.63
N SER A 48 4.52 -15.71 4.20
CA SER A 48 4.68 -14.41 3.57
C SER A 48 6.15 -14.24 3.17
N GLN A 49 6.44 -14.30 1.87
CA GLN A 49 7.78 -14.08 1.39
C GLN A 49 8.11 -12.59 1.57
N LEU A 50 9.05 -12.30 2.46
CA LEU A 50 9.55 -10.94 2.65
C LEU A 50 10.52 -10.61 1.51
N VAL A 51 10.11 -9.73 0.61
CA VAL A 51 11.00 -9.18 -0.43
C VAL A 51 11.82 -8.05 0.19
N ARG A 52 13.14 -8.22 0.26
CA ARG A 52 14.08 -7.16 0.65
C ARG A 52 14.88 -6.73 -0.58
N THR A 53 14.71 -5.49 -0.99
CA THR A 53 15.39 -4.90 -2.16
C THR A 53 15.72 -3.43 -1.86
N PRO A 54 16.85 -2.89 -2.36
CA PRO A 54 17.15 -1.46 -2.24
C PRO A 54 16.19 -0.58 -3.05
N ALA A 55 15.60 -1.11 -4.12
CA ALA A 55 14.61 -0.41 -4.95
C ALA A 55 13.70 -1.40 -5.69
N LEU A 56 12.52 -0.94 -6.05
CA LEU A 56 11.58 -1.61 -6.96
C LEU A 56 11.17 -0.60 -8.04
N GLU A 57 11.34 -0.98 -9.30
CA GLU A 57 10.85 -0.20 -10.44
C GLU A 57 9.72 -0.95 -11.12
N ILE A 58 8.64 -0.24 -11.41
CA ILE A 58 7.54 -0.72 -12.23
C ILE A 58 7.72 -0.12 -13.61
N VAL A 59 7.87 -0.95 -14.63
CA VAL A 59 8.07 -0.54 -16.03
C VAL A 59 6.85 -0.90 -16.88
N ASP A 60 6.60 -0.12 -17.93
CA ASP A 60 5.60 -0.46 -18.95
C ASP A 60 6.16 -1.43 -20.01
N ALA A 61 5.31 -1.85 -20.97
CA ALA A 61 5.70 -2.77 -22.05
C ALA A 61 6.81 -2.21 -22.97
N GLY A 62 7.00 -0.89 -22.99
CA GLY A 62 8.09 -0.23 -23.71
C GLY A 62 9.36 -0.06 -22.89
N GLY A 63 9.41 -0.60 -21.66
CA GLY A 63 10.54 -0.49 -20.75
C GLY A 63 10.66 0.87 -20.04
N ARG A 64 9.65 1.74 -20.12
CA ARG A 64 9.67 3.03 -19.42
C ARG A 64 9.24 2.85 -17.97
N ILE A 65 9.94 3.50 -17.06
CA ILE A 65 9.59 3.51 -15.63
C ILE A 65 8.28 4.27 -15.43
N ARG A 66 7.33 3.63 -14.75
CA ARG A 66 6.01 4.18 -14.38
C ARG A 66 5.89 4.47 -12.89
N ALA A 67 6.61 3.72 -12.06
CA ALA A 67 6.71 3.98 -10.64
C ALA A 67 8.03 3.47 -10.07
N THR A 68 8.50 4.10 -8.99
CA THR A 68 9.63 3.60 -8.19
C THR A 68 9.26 3.56 -6.72
N LEU A 69 9.72 2.54 -6.00
CA LEU A 69 9.74 2.46 -4.55
C LEU A 69 11.19 2.24 -4.13
N ASP A 70 11.81 3.24 -3.51
CA ASP A 70 13.23 3.26 -3.18
C ASP A 70 13.51 4.01 -1.88
N ALA A 71 14.80 4.15 -1.55
CA ALA A 71 15.27 5.02 -0.49
C ALA A 71 16.22 6.09 -1.04
N VAL A 72 15.76 7.34 -1.08
CA VAL A 72 16.56 8.50 -1.49
C VAL A 72 17.17 9.13 -0.25
N ASN A 73 18.50 9.19 -0.17
CA ASN A 73 19.23 9.70 1.01
C ASN A 73 18.80 9.03 2.33
N GLY A 74 18.55 7.73 2.27
CA GLY A 74 18.09 6.94 3.43
C GLY A 74 16.63 7.15 3.83
N LYS A 75 15.84 7.88 3.01
CA LYS A 75 14.42 8.14 3.28
C LYS A 75 13.53 7.43 2.26
N PRO A 76 12.44 6.77 2.70
CA PRO A 76 11.56 6.06 1.79
C PRO A 76 10.91 7.03 0.81
N SER A 77 10.81 6.59 -0.43
CA SER A 77 10.27 7.37 -1.54
C SER A 77 9.49 6.47 -2.48
N LEU A 78 8.27 6.90 -2.81
CA LEU A 78 7.43 6.32 -3.84
C LEU A 78 7.13 7.41 -4.86
N TRP A 79 7.47 7.19 -6.13
CA TRP A 79 7.19 8.13 -7.21
C TRP A 79 6.34 7.49 -8.30
N LEU A 80 5.43 8.27 -8.87
CA LEU A 80 4.70 7.94 -10.10
C LEU A 80 5.19 8.83 -11.24
N TYR A 81 5.34 8.24 -12.42
CA TYR A 81 5.90 8.87 -13.60
C TYR A 81 4.87 9.00 -14.72
N GLY A 82 4.94 10.12 -15.44
CA GLY A 82 4.14 10.38 -16.63
C GLY A 82 4.76 9.79 -17.89
N ASP A 83 4.08 9.98 -19.02
CA ASP A 83 4.52 9.43 -20.32
C ASP A 83 5.81 10.08 -20.83
N ASP A 84 6.09 11.29 -20.37
CA ASP A 84 7.33 12.02 -20.62
C ASP A 84 8.49 11.61 -19.70
N GLY A 85 8.28 10.62 -18.82
CA GLY A 85 9.26 10.23 -17.80
C GLY A 85 9.41 11.24 -16.66
N GLY A 86 8.59 12.29 -16.63
CA GLY A 86 8.56 13.26 -15.54
C GLY A 86 7.81 12.74 -14.32
N ARG A 87 8.26 13.09 -13.11
CA ARG A 87 7.54 12.80 -11.86
C ARG A 87 6.20 13.54 -11.84
N ARG A 88 5.14 12.85 -11.43
CA ARG A 88 3.76 13.38 -11.37
C ARG A 88 3.18 13.40 -9.98
N ALA A 89 3.48 12.38 -9.19
CA ALA A 89 3.06 12.30 -7.80
C ALA A 89 4.13 11.57 -7.00
N GLY A 90 4.29 11.93 -5.73
CA GLY A 90 5.22 11.24 -4.84
C GLY A 90 4.72 11.19 -3.41
N LEU A 91 4.94 10.05 -2.75
CA LEU A 91 4.81 9.87 -1.31
C LEU A 91 6.21 9.68 -0.75
N THR A 92 6.68 10.66 0.02
CA THR A 92 8.07 10.72 0.47
C THR A 92 8.16 11.10 1.94
N VAL A 93 9.30 10.83 2.55
CA VAL A 93 9.66 11.43 3.84
C VAL A 93 10.66 12.56 3.59
N GLY A 94 10.22 13.80 3.81
CA GLY A 94 10.99 15.03 3.62
C GLY A 94 11.97 15.32 4.76
N THR A 95 12.52 16.53 4.78
CA THR A 95 13.43 17.01 5.84
C THR A 95 12.78 16.92 7.22
N GLY A 96 13.54 16.55 8.25
CA GLY A 96 13.01 16.38 9.61
C GLY A 96 12.11 15.15 9.82
N GLY A 97 11.97 14.26 8.82
CA GLY A 97 11.12 13.07 8.94
C GLY A 97 9.65 13.33 8.61
N VAL A 98 9.34 14.48 8.02
CA VAL A 98 7.98 14.89 7.68
C VAL A 98 7.45 14.02 6.53
N PRO A 99 6.33 13.29 6.69
CA PRO A 99 5.67 12.62 5.58
C PRO A 99 5.05 13.67 4.64
N GLU A 100 5.27 13.49 3.34
CA GLU A 100 4.83 14.41 2.29
C GLU A 100 4.14 13.64 1.15
N LEU A 101 3.00 14.15 0.68
CA LEU A 101 2.37 13.74 -0.58
C LEU A 101 2.37 14.95 -1.52
N ALA A 102 3.05 14.83 -2.66
CA ALA A 102 3.21 15.91 -3.63
C ALA A 102 2.58 15.54 -4.98
N LEU A 103 1.93 16.51 -5.62
CA LEU A 103 1.51 16.45 -7.03
C LEU A 103 2.26 17.52 -7.83
N LEU A 104 2.82 17.14 -8.96
CA LEU A 104 3.71 17.96 -9.78
C LEU A 104 3.08 18.26 -11.15
N ASP A 105 3.37 19.45 -11.68
CA ASP A 105 3.04 19.85 -13.05
C ASP A 105 3.98 19.17 -14.10
N PRO A 106 3.73 19.34 -15.41
CA PRO A 106 4.64 18.85 -16.47
C PRO A 106 6.04 19.43 -16.47
N GLN A 107 6.28 20.53 -15.76
CA GLN A 107 7.60 21.12 -15.60
C GLN A 107 8.30 20.61 -14.32
N GLY A 108 7.71 19.64 -13.62
CA GLY A 108 8.25 19.09 -12.37
C GLY A 108 8.06 20.01 -11.15
N ARG A 109 7.23 21.06 -11.26
CA ARG A 109 6.95 21.97 -10.15
C ARG A 109 5.80 21.42 -9.32
N GLN A 110 5.99 21.41 -8.02
CA GLN A 110 4.94 21.02 -7.08
C GLN A 110 3.77 22.00 -7.13
N ARG A 111 2.57 21.46 -7.36
CA ARG A 111 1.30 22.21 -7.39
C ARG A 111 0.45 21.94 -6.17
N ILE A 112 0.48 20.72 -5.64
CA ILE A 112 -0.23 20.35 -4.42
C ILE A 112 0.77 19.65 -3.50
N LEU A 113 0.73 19.99 -2.22
CA LEU A 113 1.55 19.37 -1.17
C LEU A 113 0.71 19.12 0.07
N LEU A 114 0.72 17.89 0.56
CA LEU A 114 0.15 17.51 1.85
C LEU A 114 1.28 17.11 2.78
N ARG A 115 1.27 17.61 4.02
CA ARG A 115 2.29 17.30 5.03
C ARG A 115 1.69 17.19 6.42
N VAL A 116 2.35 16.41 7.28
CA VAL A 116 1.96 16.23 8.69
C VAL A 116 3.19 16.42 9.57
N GLY A 117 3.06 17.22 10.64
CA GLY A 117 4.13 17.39 11.64
C GLY A 117 5.30 18.25 11.20
N PHE A 118 5.06 19.34 10.45
CA PHE A 118 6.07 20.33 10.07
C PHE A 118 5.86 21.64 10.83
N GLU A 119 5.69 22.77 10.14
CA GLU A 119 5.29 24.07 10.72
C GLU A 119 3.90 24.03 11.36
N ARG A 120 3.10 23.04 10.99
CA ARG A 120 1.72 22.82 11.44
C ARG A 120 1.49 21.34 11.67
N ALA A 121 0.46 21.00 12.45
CA ALA A 121 0.10 19.61 12.71
C ALA A 121 -0.26 18.88 11.40
N ALA A 122 -1.06 19.52 10.54
CA ALA A 122 -1.33 19.06 9.18
C ALA A 122 -1.50 20.25 8.23
N GLU A 123 -1.07 20.12 6.97
CA GLU A 123 -1.17 21.17 5.96
C GLU A 123 -1.46 20.57 4.58
N ILE A 124 -2.35 21.22 3.82
CA ILE A 124 -2.49 21.10 2.37
C ILE A 124 -2.17 22.46 1.75
N ARG A 125 -1.29 22.48 0.76
CA ARG A 125 -0.87 23.70 0.05
C ARG A 125 -1.09 23.55 -1.43
N ILE A 126 -1.69 24.56 -2.06
CA ILE A 126 -1.82 24.67 -3.51
C ILE A 126 -0.96 25.84 -3.98
N ALA A 127 -0.14 25.60 -5.01
CA ALA A 127 0.79 26.56 -5.58
C ALA A 127 0.44 26.92 -7.04
N ASP A 128 0.81 28.13 -7.46
CA ASP A 128 0.64 28.60 -8.84
C ASP A 128 1.71 28.05 -9.80
N GLY A 129 1.60 28.50 -11.05
CA GLY A 129 2.54 28.31 -12.17
C GLY A 129 4.04 28.37 -11.81
N ARG A 130 4.39 29.27 -10.90
CA ARG A 130 5.75 29.59 -10.50
C ARG A 130 6.17 28.87 -9.22
N GLY A 131 5.32 28.02 -8.66
CA GLY A 131 5.55 27.30 -7.41
C GLY A 131 5.26 28.15 -6.16
N ARG A 132 4.60 29.30 -6.31
CA ARG A 132 4.26 30.16 -5.17
C ARG A 132 2.95 29.71 -4.53
N PRO A 133 2.84 29.64 -3.19
CA PRO A 133 1.60 29.24 -2.53
C PRO A 133 0.48 30.22 -2.87
N ARG A 134 -0.71 29.70 -3.18
CA ARG A 134 -1.94 30.47 -3.43
C ARG A 134 -3.05 30.16 -2.44
N LEU A 135 -3.11 28.90 -1.99
CA LEU A 135 -4.03 28.44 -0.97
C LEU A 135 -3.28 27.57 0.04
N GLY A 136 -3.51 27.80 1.32
CA GLY A 136 -3.15 26.89 2.39
C GLY A 136 -4.40 26.50 3.17
N LEU A 137 -4.55 25.20 3.46
CA LEU A 137 -5.49 24.66 4.42
C LEU A 137 -4.67 23.94 5.49
N TRP A 138 -4.98 24.12 6.76
CA TRP A 138 -4.19 23.47 7.81
C TRP A 138 -4.94 23.28 9.11
N VAL A 139 -4.32 22.47 9.97
CA VAL A 139 -4.61 22.38 11.40
C VAL A 139 -3.34 22.76 12.16
N GLY A 140 -3.46 23.73 13.07
CA GLY A 140 -2.36 24.10 13.96
C GLY A 140 -2.13 23.05 15.05
N TYR A 141 -1.03 23.16 15.79
CA TYR A 141 -0.79 22.30 16.97
C TYR A 141 -1.74 22.59 18.14
N ASP A 142 -2.49 23.68 18.05
CA ASP A 142 -3.62 24.04 18.91
C ASP A 142 -4.95 23.44 18.43
N ASP A 143 -4.91 22.46 17.53
CA ASP A 143 -6.05 21.82 16.84
C ASP A 143 -6.99 22.76 16.08
N ALA A 144 -6.59 24.03 15.96
CA ALA A 144 -7.38 25.05 15.31
C ALA A 144 -7.21 24.97 13.77
N PRO A 145 -8.30 24.77 13.01
CA PRO A 145 -8.25 24.77 11.56
C PRO A 145 -8.12 26.20 11.02
N GLY A 146 -7.46 26.35 9.87
CA GLY A 146 -7.40 27.63 9.18
C GLY A 146 -7.14 27.53 7.68
N VAL A 147 -7.39 28.66 7.01
CA VAL A 147 -7.28 28.85 5.56
C VAL A 147 -6.57 30.16 5.25
N TRP A 148 -5.63 30.15 4.30
CA TRP A 148 -4.87 31.31 3.82
C TRP A 148 -5.05 31.39 2.31
N LEU A 149 -5.41 32.57 1.82
CA LEU A 149 -5.28 32.92 0.42
C LEU A 149 -4.13 33.92 0.28
N PHE A 150 -3.23 33.64 -0.65
CA PHE A 150 -2.04 34.45 -0.91
C PHE A 150 -2.16 35.17 -2.25
N ASP A 151 -1.46 36.31 -2.37
CA ASP A 151 -1.26 37.00 -3.65
C ASP A 151 -0.13 36.35 -4.48
N ASP A 152 0.18 36.97 -5.62
CA ASP A 152 1.21 36.51 -6.55
C ASP A 152 2.65 36.67 -6.03
N LEU A 153 2.84 37.47 -4.98
CA LEU A 153 4.09 37.59 -4.25
C LEU A 153 4.13 36.68 -3.02
N ALA A 154 3.18 35.72 -2.91
CA ALA A 154 3.05 34.81 -1.78
C ALA A 154 2.78 35.51 -0.43
N ARG A 155 2.20 36.72 -0.46
CA ARG A 155 1.81 37.46 0.75
C ARG A 155 0.36 37.10 1.10
N PRO A 156 0.03 36.85 2.37
CA PRO A 156 -1.35 36.56 2.78
C PRO A 156 -2.25 37.76 2.51
N ARG A 157 -3.43 37.52 1.92
CA ARG A 157 -4.46 38.52 1.62
C ARG A 157 -5.74 38.27 2.39
N ILE A 158 -6.08 37.00 2.59
CA ILE A 158 -7.25 36.57 3.33
C ILE A 158 -6.82 35.42 4.25
N GLY A 159 -7.13 35.54 5.53
CA GLY A 159 -6.91 34.50 6.52
C GLY A 159 -8.19 34.17 7.25
N MET A 160 -8.46 32.89 7.45
CA MET A 160 -9.54 32.42 8.31
C MET A 160 -8.99 31.41 9.32
N LYS A 161 -9.47 31.46 10.56
CA LYS A 161 -9.13 30.47 11.58
C LYS A 161 -10.28 30.29 12.55
N VAL A 162 -10.57 29.07 12.95
CA VAL A 162 -11.45 28.80 14.10
C VAL A 162 -10.57 28.66 15.33
N LEU A 163 -10.64 29.63 16.24
CA LEU A 163 -9.87 29.64 17.47
C LEU A 163 -10.43 28.65 18.50
N ALA A 164 -9.70 28.47 19.60
CA ALA A 164 -10.18 27.72 20.76
C ALA A 164 -11.57 28.19 21.19
N GLY A 165 -12.44 27.25 21.57
CA GLY A 165 -13.84 27.52 21.88
C GLY A 165 -14.75 27.73 20.66
N GLY A 166 -14.27 27.46 19.45
CA GLY A 166 -15.07 27.52 18.22
C GLY A 166 -15.27 28.92 17.66
N VAL A 167 -14.53 29.92 18.19
CA VAL A 167 -14.67 31.32 17.77
C VAL A 167 -14.07 31.49 16.37
N PRO A 168 -14.88 31.81 15.34
CA PRO A 168 -14.33 32.06 14.02
C PRO A 168 -13.59 33.40 14.00
N ARG A 169 -12.62 33.51 13.09
CA ARG A 169 -11.93 34.76 12.76
C ARG A 169 -11.73 34.81 11.25
N LEU A 170 -11.99 35.97 10.68
CA LEU A 170 -11.59 36.38 9.35
C LEU A 170 -10.64 37.59 9.44
N TRP A 171 -9.61 37.61 8.61
CA TRP A 171 -8.69 38.74 8.43
C TRP A 171 -8.54 39.06 6.95
N LEU A 172 -8.62 40.35 6.61
CA LEU A 172 -8.19 40.88 5.31
C LEU A 172 -6.94 41.73 5.49
N PHE A 173 -5.98 41.57 4.59
CA PHE A 173 -4.66 42.21 4.68
C PHE A 173 -4.46 43.23 3.56
N GLU A 174 -3.98 44.42 3.92
CA GLU A 174 -3.63 45.48 2.98
C GLU A 174 -2.49 45.06 2.05
N GLU A 175 -2.60 45.42 0.77
CA GLU A 175 -1.61 45.03 -0.23
C GLU A 175 -0.20 45.55 0.08
N SER A 176 -0.12 46.85 0.34
CA SER A 176 1.13 47.60 0.48
C SER A 176 1.85 47.30 1.79
N THR A 177 1.12 47.21 2.91
CA THR A 177 1.72 47.13 4.25
C THR A 177 1.66 45.73 4.87
N GLY A 178 0.79 44.85 4.38
CA GLY A 178 0.50 43.56 5.04
C GLY A 178 -0.20 43.72 6.40
N ARG A 179 -0.71 44.90 6.75
CA ARG A 179 -1.51 45.09 7.96
C ARG A 179 -2.92 44.54 7.77
N VAL A 180 -3.52 44.10 8.87
CA VAL A 180 -4.94 43.75 8.90
C VAL A 180 -5.77 45.03 8.70
N THR A 181 -6.57 45.07 7.64
CA THR A 181 -7.52 46.16 7.35
C THR A 181 -8.91 45.86 7.85
N PHE A 182 -9.27 44.58 7.92
CA PHE A 182 -10.56 44.12 8.40
C PHE A 182 -10.40 42.86 9.24
N THR A 183 -11.17 42.79 10.33
CA THR A 183 -11.35 41.56 11.10
C THR A 183 -12.82 41.39 11.45
N ALA A 184 -13.31 40.16 11.33
CA ALA A 184 -14.63 39.76 11.80
C ALA A 184 -14.52 38.43 12.56
N PRO A 185 -15.52 38.11 13.42
CA PRO A 185 -15.81 36.72 13.76
C PRO A 185 -16.03 35.92 12.48
#